data_AF-A0AAD9VAA4-F1
#
_entry.id   AF-A0AAD9VAA4-F1
#
_cell.length_a   1.000
_cell.length_b   1.000
_cell.length_c   1.000
_cell.angle_alpha   90.00
_cell.angle_beta   90.00
_cell.angle_gamma   90.00
#
_symmetry.space_group_name_H-M   'P 1'
#
loop_
_entity.id
_entity.type
_entity.pdbx_description
1 polymer ?
#
loop_
_entity_poly.entity_id
_entity_poly.type
_entity_poly.pdbx_seq_one_letter_code
_entity_poly.pdbx_strand_id
1 'polypeptide(L)'
;MASLACYGLRVFASYAVPVMGKSQFFVLSYPPSPSFFVIRVWALCGSSCPALVMPFPGRVLTCCSFTKSCHFVAVAHPLAQEFTFPPEFAANMFRDPELRQLAQALPSILVHDRAASTVSTYLGAYKSWKAWALRHNASVLPADSVTFALYVVSLIQEARSMATVNSAVYGVNYVHKKSGYPEVSEHPVVKQLLDAAKRILARPPTRMKPLSIDQVRSLLTRLGGGTVADLQLAALLALGFFGFLRWDDLHHLSVDSLNFGVSHVAIFLGRRKNDQFRKGSWVFIARSSTPPCPVGVVEKFLRIGGHRKGSKLFRRVQSTKRGVYLRDQPMSYSRAKELLRKELKREGLDSSLFGIHSLRSGGASAAAALGVPDRLFQRHGGWRSEKARNNYVEESLDSLLLIGRTRKADLNIICKWIVESWNDIPSELISESFRKCCITNALDGTEDDDIWQEDDDCDPFNDEDGGDDLYYAEELDREAAEIDEDEYDRLFGESDNEEFDGF
;
A
#
# COMPACT_ATOMS: atom_id res chain seq x y z
N MET A 1 61.31 -17.66 18.19
CA MET A 1 62.34 -16.87 18.90
C MET A 1 63.01 -15.95 17.89
N ALA A 2 63.36 -14.73 18.34
CA ALA A 2 63.95 -13.61 17.60
C ALA A 2 62.99 -12.75 16.74
N SER A 3 62.22 -11.87 17.41
CA SER A 3 62.26 -10.40 17.21
C SER A 3 60.96 -9.78 17.75
N LEU A 4 60.91 -9.53 19.06
CA LEU A 4 59.95 -8.65 19.74
C LEU A 4 60.53 -8.34 21.13
N ALA A 5 61.58 -7.52 21.12
CA ALA A 5 62.18 -6.93 22.31
C ALA A 5 62.12 -5.41 22.19
N CYS A 6 60.92 -4.85 22.36
CA CYS A 6 60.65 -3.48 22.79
C CYS A 6 59.25 -3.50 23.40
N TYR A 7 59.07 -2.88 24.56
CA TYR A 7 57.87 -2.92 25.43
C TYR A 7 57.82 -4.11 26.41
N GLY A 8 58.70 -4.04 27.41
CA GLY A 8 58.79 -4.99 28.51
C GLY A 8 57.49 -5.14 29.30
N LEU A 9 56.97 -6.35 29.33
CA LEU A 9 55.97 -6.81 30.28
C LEU A 9 56.57 -7.97 31.09
N ARG A 10 56.67 -7.77 32.42
CA ARG A 10 57.05 -8.80 33.39
C ARG A 10 55.87 -9.76 33.62
N VAL A 11 56.23 -11.03 33.77
CA VAL A 11 55.38 -12.20 34.02
C VAL A 11 54.66 -12.10 35.38
N PHE A 12 53.38 -12.47 35.45
CA PHE A 12 52.73 -12.97 36.67
C PHE A 12 51.72 -14.09 36.37
N ALA A 13 51.57 -14.97 37.34
CA ALA A 13 51.31 -16.40 37.22
C ALA A 13 49.85 -16.84 37.05
N SER A 14 49.74 -18.08 36.55
CA SER A 14 48.56 -18.89 36.23
C SER A 14 47.61 -19.20 37.39
N TYR A 15 46.33 -19.35 37.09
CA TYR A 15 45.50 -20.42 37.66
C TYR A 15 44.72 -21.11 36.54
N ALA A 16 45.00 -22.40 36.37
CA ALA A 16 44.34 -23.30 35.43
C ALA A 16 43.48 -24.29 36.25
N VAL A 17 42.26 -24.56 35.78
CA VAL A 17 41.50 -25.77 36.13
C VAL A 17 41.06 -26.42 34.80
N PRO A 18 41.38 -27.69 34.55
CA PRO A 18 41.18 -28.30 33.24
C PRO A 18 39.76 -28.86 33.11
N VAL A 19 39.08 -28.55 32.01
CA VAL A 19 37.99 -29.38 31.48
C VAL A 19 38.33 -29.65 30.02
N MET A 20 38.67 -30.90 29.70
CA MET A 20 39.04 -31.33 28.36
C MET A 20 37.86 -31.20 27.40
N GLY A 21 38.14 -30.69 26.20
CA GLY A 21 37.31 -30.91 25.02
C GLY A 21 36.42 -29.75 24.58
N LYS A 22 36.95 -28.53 24.43
CA LYS A 22 36.48 -27.47 23.50
C LYS A 22 37.47 -26.30 23.51
N SER A 23 37.62 -25.65 22.35
CA SER A 23 38.58 -24.58 22.04
C SER A 23 38.68 -23.50 23.14
N GLN A 24 39.91 -23.18 23.55
CA GLN A 24 40.20 -22.17 24.58
C GLN A 24 39.95 -20.75 24.04
N PHE A 25 39.17 -19.94 24.78
CA PHE A 25 39.08 -18.50 24.59
C PHE A 25 39.96 -17.80 25.62
N PHE A 26 40.92 -16.98 25.19
CA PHE A 26 41.67 -16.10 26.07
C PHE A 26 40.99 -14.73 26.13
N VAL A 27 40.60 -14.30 27.34
CA VAL A 27 40.11 -12.95 27.62
C VAL A 27 41.16 -12.26 28.49
N LEU A 28 41.86 -11.27 27.94
CA LEU A 28 42.73 -10.36 28.70
C LEU A 28 41.91 -9.13 29.10
N SER A 29 41.67 -8.96 30.40
CA SER A 29 40.97 -7.81 30.98
C SER A 29 41.97 -6.71 31.34
N TYR A 30 41.77 -5.49 30.83
CA TYR A 30 42.45 -4.27 31.27
C TYR A 30 41.54 -3.47 32.24
N PRO A 31 42.08 -2.65 33.17
CA PRO A 31 41.29 -1.90 34.13
C PRO A 31 40.59 -0.69 33.49
N PRO A 32 39.55 -0.11 34.14
CA PRO A 32 38.50 0.64 33.45
C PRO A 32 38.80 2.15 33.29
N SER A 33 38.58 2.69 32.08
CA SER A 33 38.27 4.12 31.87
C SER A 33 37.38 4.30 30.61
N PRO A 34 36.59 5.38 30.51
CA PRO A 34 35.27 5.35 29.89
C PRO A 34 35.29 5.91 28.46
N SER A 35 35.73 5.13 27.48
CA SER A 35 35.50 5.41 26.05
C SER A 35 35.89 4.18 25.24
N PHE A 36 34.91 3.56 24.59
CA PHE A 36 35.05 2.46 23.63
C PHE A 36 35.64 1.14 24.18
N PHE A 37 34.78 0.13 24.36
CA PHE A 37 35.21 -1.27 24.47
C PHE A 37 35.63 -1.78 23.09
N VAL A 38 36.94 -1.97 22.87
CA VAL A 38 37.48 -2.68 21.70
C VAL A 38 37.90 -4.07 22.14
N ILE A 39 37.08 -5.09 21.89
CA ILE A 39 37.49 -6.49 22.05
C ILE A 39 38.22 -6.89 20.76
N ARG A 40 39.56 -7.02 20.82
CA ARG A 40 40.33 -7.63 19.73
C ARG A 40 40.25 -9.15 19.87
N VAL A 41 39.42 -9.80 19.07
CA VAL A 41 39.45 -11.26 18.91
C VAL A 41 40.47 -11.59 17.82
N TRP A 42 41.57 -12.24 18.20
CA TRP A 42 42.47 -12.87 17.22
C TRP A 42 41.86 -14.22 16.83
N ALA A 43 41.22 -14.28 15.67
CA ALA A 43 41.01 -15.55 14.99
C ALA A 43 42.31 -15.89 14.25
N LEU A 44 42.88 -17.06 14.49
CA LEU A 44 43.97 -17.62 13.70
C LEU A 44 43.44 -17.95 12.29
N CYS A 45 43.31 -16.92 11.45
CA CYS A 45 43.18 -17.04 10.02
C CYS A 45 44.16 -16.03 9.43
N GLY A 46 45.18 -16.54 8.73
CA GLY A 46 46.37 -15.81 8.28
C GLY A 46 46.11 -14.79 7.17
N SER A 47 45.24 -13.81 7.42
CA SER A 47 44.97 -12.70 6.50
C SER A 47 44.80 -11.41 7.28
N SER A 48 45.77 -10.50 7.09
CA SER A 48 45.87 -9.18 7.72
C SER A 48 44.75 -8.24 7.25
N CYS A 49 43.60 -8.23 7.91
CA CYS A 49 42.58 -7.20 7.76
C CYS A 49 42.04 -6.77 9.13
N PRO A 50 42.07 -5.48 9.50
CA PRO A 50 41.44 -5.01 10.73
C PRO A 50 39.92 -4.96 10.53
N ALA A 51 39.19 -5.96 11.02
CA ALA A 51 37.73 -5.94 11.04
C ALA A 51 37.21 -5.25 12.31
N LEU A 52 36.41 -4.18 12.14
CA LEU A 52 35.65 -3.54 13.22
C LEU A 52 34.37 -4.34 13.48
N VAL A 53 34.39 -5.24 14.47
CA VAL A 53 33.20 -6.00 14.89
C VAL A 53 32.48 -5.21 15.98
N MET A 54 31.32 -4.62 15.65
CA MET A 54 30.42 -4.02 16.64
C MET A 54 29.36 -5.06 17.08
N PRO A 55 29.32 -5.49 18.36
CA PRO A 55 28.32 -6.42 18.81
C PRO A 55 26.97 -5.69 18.98
N PHE A 56 26.02 -5.96 18.09
CA PHE A 56 24.61 -5.67 18.32
C PHE A 56 23.94 -6.92 18.90
N PRO A 57 23.23 -6.84 20.04
CA PRO A 57 22.51 -7.99 20.57
C PRO A 57 21.43 -8.42 19.55
N GLY A 58 21.52 -9.66 19.06
CA GLY A 58 20.51 -10.27 18.18
C GLY A 58 20.79 -10.30 16.68
N ARG A 59 22.01 -9.98 16.21
CA ARG A 59 22.40 -10.10 14.79
C ARG A 59 23.74 -10.81 14.64
N VAL A 60 23.80 -11.84 13.82
CA VAL A 60 25.05 -12.49 13.39
C VAL A 60 25.40 -11.95 12.01
N LEU A 61 26.62 -11.45 11.84
CA LEU A 61 27.17 -11.06 10.55
C LEU A 61 28.02 -12.23 10.03
N THR A 62 27.57 -12.87 8.95
CA THR A 62 28.40 -13.83 8.22
C THR A 62 29.06 -13.10 7.05
N CYS A 63 30.40 -13.18 6.98
CA CYS A 63 31.16 -12.72 5.84
C CYS A 63 31.11 -13.80 4.76
N CYS A 64 30.66 -13.46 3.55
CA CYS A 64 30.74 -14.31 2.38
C CYS A 64 31.39 -13.50 1.25
N SER A 65 32.72 -13.53 1.14
CA SER A 65 33.51 -13.56 -0.12
C SER A 65 34.97 -13.10 0.12
N PHE A 66 35.89 -13.70 -0.65
CA PHE A 66 37.33 -13.34 -0.77
C PHE A 66 37.64 -12.58 -2.07
N THR A 67 36.67 -11.84 -2.59
CA THR A 67 36.89 -10.80 -3.63
C THR A 67 36.53 -9.43 -3.05
N LYS A 68 37.12 -8.35 -3.56
CA LYS A 68 37.19 -6.97 -3.00
C LYS A 68 35.85 -6.26 -2.66
N SER A 69 34.74 -6.98 -2.53
CA SER A 69 33.42 -6.48 -2.17
C SER A 69 32.76 -7.42 -1.16
N CYS A 70 33.00 -7.19 0.14
CA CYS A 70 32.30 -7.88 1.22
C CYS A 70 30.85 -7.39 1.31
N HIS A 71 29.89 -8.20 0.87
CA HIS A 71 28.48 -7.96 1.15
C HIS A 71 28.10 -8.57 2.50
N PHE A 72 27.93 -7.72 3.51
CA PHE A 72 27.43 -8.13 4.82
C PHE A 72 25.91 -8.27 4.78
N VAL A 73 25.41 -9.51 4.84
CA VAL A 73 23.99 -9.79 5.02
C VAL A 73 23.72 -9.88 6.51
N ALA A 74 23.08 -8.87 7.08
CA ALA A 74 22.63 -8.91 8.46
C ALA A 74 21.37 -9.78 8.57
N VAL A 75 21.48 -10.96 9.17
CA VAL A 75 20.38 -11.94 9.26
C VAL A 75 19.66 -11.80 10.60
N ALA A 76 18.32 -11.73 10.55
CA ALA A 76 17.47 -11.95 11.71
C ALA A 76 17.33 -13.47 11.92
N HIS A 77 18.17 -14.01 12.80
CA HIS A 77 18.28 -15.43 13.17
C HIS A 77 16.97 -16.17 13.57
N PRO A 78 15.86 -15.53 14.02
CA PRO A 78 14.65 -16.28 14.40
C PRO A 78 13.76 -16.75 13.24
N LEU A 79 13.90 -16.20 12.02
CA LEU A 79 12.95 -16.47 10.94
C LEU A 79 13.26 -17.75 10.14
N ALA A 80 14.51 -18.23 10.18
CA ALA A 80 14.97 -19.34 9.36
C ALA A 80 14.68 -20.74 9.96
N GLN A 81 14.30 -20.83 11.24
CA GLN A 81 14.11 -22.10 11.95
C GLN A 81 12.85 -22.88 11.56
N GLU A 82 11.89 -22.23 10.88
CA GLU A 82 10.63 -22.87 10.47
C GLU A 82 10.71 -23.50 9.07
N PHE A 83 11.85 -23.40 8.36
CA PHE A 83 12.01 -23.98 7.04
C PHE A 83 12.78 -25.29 7.12
N THR A 84 12.15 -26.37 6.66
CA THR A 84 12.88 -27.61 6.32
C THR A 84 13.24 -27.51 4.84
N PHE A 85 14.52 -27.34 4.51
CA PHE A 85 14.94 -27.28 3.11
C PHE A 85 14.92 -28.66 2.46
N PRO A 86 14.76 -28.74 1.12
CA PRO A 86 14.92 -30.00 0.40
C PRO A 86 16.25 -30.65 0.75
N PRO A 87 16.27 -31.99 0.94
CA PRO A 87 17.44 -32.70 1.42
C PRO A 87 18.64 -32.56 0.47
N GLU A 88 18.44 -32.32 -0.83
CA GLU A 88 19.53 -32.08 -1.78
C GLU A 88 20.38 -30.83 -1.48
N PHE A 89 19.83 -29.86 -0.74
CA PHE A 89 20.55 -28.65 -0.33
C PHE A 89 21.04 -28.70 1.12
N ALA A 90 20.90 -29.84 1.80
CA ALA A 90 21.36 -29.97 3.17
C ALA A 90 22.90 -29.90 3.22
N ALA A 91 23.44 -29.13 4.18
CA ALA A 91 24.88 -28.84 4.26
C ALA A 91 25.76 -30.11 4.36
N ASN A 92 25.23 -31.17 4.95
CA ASN A 92 25.89 -32.48 5.05
C ASN A 92 26.03 -33.23 3.71
N MET A 93 25.28 -32.84 2.66
CA MET A 93 25.40 -33.41 1.32
C MET A 93 26.69 -33.00 0.62
N PHE A 94 27.27 -31.86 0.99
CA PHE A 94 28.47 -31.32 0.36
C PHE A 94 29.72 -31.73 1.13
N ARG A 95 30.62 -32.47 0.48
CA ARG A 95 31.94 -32.83 1.03
C ARG A 95 32.90 -31.64 1.03
N ASP A 96 32.81 -30.82 0.00
CA ASP A 96 33.58 -29.59 -0.14
C ASP A 96 33.22 -28.58 0.97
N PRO A 97 34.21 -28.04 1.72
CA PRO A 97 33.96 -27.10 2.82
C PRO A 97 33.31 -25.77 2.38
N GLU A 98 33.64 -25.26 1.19
CA GLU A 98 33.10 -24.00 0.67
C GLU A 98 31.63 -24.18 0.29
N LEU A 99 31.31 -25.23 -0.46
CA LEU A 99 29.92 -25.55 -0.82
C LEU A 99 29.05 -25.80 0.43
N ARG A 100 29.61 -26.44 1.46
CA ARG A 100 28.92 -26.62 2.75
C ARG A 100 28.58 -25.29 3.41
N GLN A 101 29.50 -24.32 3.39
CA GLN A 101 29.27 -22.99 3.95
C GLN A 101 28.20 -22.22 3.16
N LEU A 102 28.24 -22.32 1.83
CA LEU A 102 27.23 -21.70 0.95
C LEU A 102 25.83 -22.32 1.19
N ALA A 103 25.74 -23.64 1.33
CA ALA A 103 24.49 -24.34 1.65
C ALA A 103 23.91 -23.90 3.01
N GLN A 104 24.76 -23.66 4.02
CA GLN A 104 24.32 -23.13 5.32
C GLN A 104 23.79 -21.69 5.24
N ALA A 105 24.32 -20.88 4.33
CA ALA A 105 23.88 -19.50 4.14
C ALA A 105 22.57 -19.39 3.33
N LEU A 106 22.30 -20.36 2.45
CA LEU A 106 21.18 -20.33 1.49
C LEU A 106 19.81 -20.02 2.11
N PRO A 107 19.38 -20.66 3.22
CA PRO A 107 18.08 -20.35 3.85
C PRO A 107 17.96 -18.89 4.26
N SER A 108 19.03 -18.31 4.80
CA SER A 108 19.04 -16.91 5.25
C SER A 108 18.92 -15.93 4.09
N ILE A 109 19.51 -16.26 2.94
CA ILE A 109 19.46 -15.46 1.72
C ILE A 109 18.06 -15.53 1.09
N LEU A 110 17.48 -16.73 0.99
CA LEU A 110 16.21 -16.93 0.31
C LEU A 110 15.03 -16.21 0.98
N VAL A 111 15.10 -15.90 2.26
CA VAL A 111 14.06 -15.12 2.97
C VAL A 111 14.02 -13.66 2.51
N HIS A 112 15.07 -13.16 1.85
CA HIS A 112 15.14 -11.78 1.36
C HIS A 112 14.40 -11.53 0.03
N ASP A 113 13.82 -12.56 -0.60
CA ASP A 113 12.95 -12.41 -1.79
C ASP A 113 11.59 -11.75 -1.47
N ARG A 114 11.30 -11.58 -0.17
CA ARG A 114 10.13 -10.89 0.37
C ARG A 114 10.54 -9.86 1.42
N ALA A 115 9.66 -8.89 1.65
CA ALA A 115 9.87 -7.91 2.70
C ALA A 115 9.81 -8.59 4.09
N ALA A 116 10.69 -8.19 5.02
CA ALA A 116 10.74 -8.77 6.35
C ALA A 116 9.39 -8.74 7.11
N SER A 117 8.58 -7.69 6.91
CA SER A 117 7.23 -7.61 7.47
C SER A 117 6.29 -8.66 6.87
N THR A 118 6.34 -8.87 5.56
CA THR A 118 5.57 -9.92 4.87
C THR A 118 5.98 -11.31 5.35
N VAL A 119 7.28 -11.58 5.47
CA VAL A 119 7.79 -12.84 6.03
C VAL A 119 7.28 -13.05 7.45
N SER A 120 7.33 -12.02 8.30
CA SER A 120 6.82 -12.10 9.66
C SER A 120 5.31 -12.40 9.71
N THR A 121 4.51 -11.83 8.80
CA THR A 121 3.07 -12.14 8.70
C THR A 121 2.84 -13.59 8.28
N TYR A 122 3.55 -14.06 7.24
CA TYR A 122 3.42 -15.43 6.75
C TYR A 122 3.83 -16.46 7.79
N LEU A 123 4.97 -16.25 8.47
CA LEU A 123 5.42 -17.15 9.54
C LEU A 123 4.49 -17.09 10.77
N GLY A 124 3.92 -15.93 11.08
CA GLY A 124 2.89 -15.81 12.12
C GLY A 124 1.67 -16.68 11.81
N ALA A 125 1.18 -16.63 10.58
CA ALA A 125 0.04 -17.43 10.14
C ALA A 125 0.38 -18.93 10.05
N TYR A 126 1.59 -19.28 9.61
CA TYR A 126 2.06 -20.67 9.59
C TYR A 126 2.14 -21.26 10.99
N LYS A 127 2.53 -20.49 12.01
CA LYS A 127 2.52 -20.95 13.41
C LYS A 127 1.12 -21.30 13.89
N SER A 128 0.10 -20.54 13.46
CA SER A 128 -1.31 -20.86 13.76
C SER A 128 -1.73 -22.19 13.13
N TRP A 129 -1.34 -22.43 11.86
CA TRP A 129 -1.54 -23.73 11.21
C TRP A 129 -0.82 -24.85 11.96
N LYS A 130 0.49 -24.70 12.23
CA LYS A 130 1.31 -25.69 12.94
C LYS A 130 0.69 -26.07 14.29
N ALA A 131 0.23 -25.09 15.06
CA ALA A 131 -0.43 -25.35 16.34
C ALA A 131 -1.76 -26.09 16.16
N TRP A 132 -2.55 -25.77 15.13
CA TRP A 132 -3.78 -26.48 14.82
C TRP A 132 -3.51 -27.92 14.38
N ALA A 133 -2.59 -28.13 13.44
CA ALA A 133 -2.23 -29.45 12.93
C ALA A 133 -1.71 -30.38 14.05
N LEU A 134 -0.83 -29.87 14.93
CA LEU A 134 -0.32 -30.65 16.08
C LEU A 134 -1.43 -31.06 17.06
N ARG A 135 -2.45 -30.22 17.29
CA ARG A 135 -3.57 -30.58 18.17
C ARG A 135 -4.45 -31.70 17.59
N HIS A 136 -4.47 -31.83 16.27
CA HIS A 136 -5.27 -32.83 15.55
C HIS A 136 -4.41 -33.99 15.02
N ASN A 137 -3.16 -34.15 15.49
CA ASN A 137 -2.22 -35.17 15.03
C ASN A 137 -2.02 -35.22 13.50
N ALA A 138 -2.13 -34.06 12.84
CA ALA A 138 -1.96 -33.93 11.41
C ALA A 138 -0.50 -33.60 11.04
N SER A 139 -0.10 -33.96 9.81
CA SER A 139 1.21 -33.59 9.27
C SER A 139 1.32 -32.07 9.12
N VAL A 140 2.33 -31.49 9.77
CA VAL A 140 2.60 -30.04 9.74
C VAL A 140 3.28 -29.62 8.42
N LEU A 141 4.21 -30.44 7.94
CA LEU A 141 4.97 -30.23 6.70
C LEU A 141 5.46 -31.59 6.14
N PRO A 142 5.08 -31.97 4.91
CA PRO A 142 4.10 -31.28 4.06
C PRO A 142 2.71 -31.28 4.70
N ALA A 143 2.00 -30.16 4.61
CA ALA A 143 0.60 -30.09 4.99
C ALA A 143 -0.22 -30.91 4.00
N ASP A 144 -0.97 -31.89 4.52
CA ASP A 144 -1.96 -32.61 3.73
C ASP A 144 -3.07 -31.65 3.27
N SER A 145 -3.42 -31.70 1.99
CA SER A 145 -4.35 -30.74 1.38
C SER A 145 -5.78 -30.93 1.90
N VAL A 146 -6.18 -32.16 2.23
CA VAL A 146 -7.50 -32.46 2.80
C VAL A 146 -7.59 -31.90 4.23
N THR A 147 -6.58 -32.16 5.05
CA THR A 147 -6.50 -31.65 6.41
C THR A 147 -6.40 -30.13 6.45
N PHE A 148 -5.66 -29.53 5.51
CA PHE A 148 -5.60 -28.09 5.36
C PHE A 148 -6.95 -27.49 4.95
N ALA A 149 -7.72 -28.15 4.09
CA ALA A 149 -9.09 -27.73 3.74
C ALA A 149 -9.99 -27.69 4.99
N LEU A 150 -9.92 -28.68 5.87
CA LEU A 150 -10.65 -28.68 7.16
C LEU A 150 -10.24 -27.52 8.06
N TYR A 151 -8.95 -27.18 8.11
CA TYR A 151 -8.49 -26.00 8.82
C TYR A 151 -9.02 -24.69 8.20
N VAL A 152 -9.10 -24.60 6.88
CA VAL A 152 -9.73 -23.45 6.22
C VAL A 152 -11.22 -23.36 6.58
N VAL A 153 -11.94 -24.49 6.66
CA VAL A 153 -13.33 -24.51 7.14
C VAL A 153 -13.43 -23.97 8.57
N SER A 154 -12.58 -24.42 9.51
CA SER A 154 -12.60 -23.89 10.87
C SER A 154 -12.29 -22.38 10.90
N LEU A 155 -11.37 -21.93 10.04
CA LEU A 155 -11.11 -20.50 9.90
C LEU A 155 -12.31 -19.74 9.32
N ILE A 156 -13.07 -20.29 8.38
CA ILE A 156 -14.27 -19.63 7.86
C ILE A 156 -15.32 -19.47 8.96
N GLN A 157 -15.48 -20.47 9.82
CA GLN A 157 -16.43 -20.44 10.94
C GLN A 157 -16.05 -19.41 12.01
N GLU A 158 -14.76 -19.23 12.29
CA GLU A 158 -14.27 -18.32 13.34
C GLU A 158 -13.92 -16.91 12.82
N ALA A 159 -13.51 -16.79 11.56
CA ALA A 159 -12.94 -15.56 11.03
C ALA A 159 -14.01 -14.53 10.73
N ARG A 160 -13.69 -13.28 11.06
CA ARG A 160 -14.54 -12.15 10.66
C ARG A 160 -14.30 -11.73 9.20
N SER A 161 -13.15 -12.06 8.59
CA SER A 161 -12.83 -11.71 7.18
C SER A 161 -11.96 -12.74 6.47
N MET A 162 -12.06 -12.69 5.14
CA MET A 162 -11.10 -13.27 4.19
C MET A 162 -9.62 -12.96 4.46
N ALA A 163 -9.27 -11.84 5.10
CA ALA A 163 -7.87 -11.54 5.40
C ALA A 163 -7.20 -12.63 6.25
N THR A 164 -7.95 -13.23 7.18
CA THR A 164 -7.44 -14.32 8.05
C THR A 164 -7.19 -15.58 7.22
N VAL A 165 -8.16 -15.98 6.40
CA VAL A 165 -8.06 -17.16 5.52
C VAL A 165 -6.91 -16.99 4.53
N ASN A 166 -6.83 -15.85 3.84
CA ASN A 166 -5.75 -15.55 2.90
C ASN A 166 -4.38 -15.56 3.60
N SER A 167 -4.28 -14.99 4.81
CA SER A 167 -3.02 -15.00 5.55
C SER A 167 -2.57 -16.42 5.91
N ALA A 168 -3.50 -17.31 6.27
CA ALA A 168 -3.21 -18.72 6.53
C ALA A 168 -2.70 -19.44 5.28
N VAL A 169 -3.41 -19.31 4.15
CA VAL A 169 -2.99 -19.90 2.87
C VAL A 169 -1.62 -19.38 2.44
N TYR A 170 -1.40 -18.07 2.47
CA TYR A 170 -0.10 -17.50 2.11
C TYR A 170 1.02 -17.95 3.05
N GLY A 171 0.73 -18.09 4.34
CA GLY A 171 1.68 -18.60 5.32
C GLY A 171 2.13 -20.03 5.01
N VAL A 172 1.17 -20.94 4.79
CA VAL A 172 1.45 -22.35 4.49
C VAL A 172 2.11 -22.51 3.12
N ASN A 173 1.58 -21.89 2.07
CA ASN A 173 2.20 -21.92 0.74
C ASN A 173 3.63 -21.37 0.77
N TYR A 174 3.87 -20.27 1.51
CA TYR A 174 5.20 -19.69 1.61
C TYR A 174 6.20 -20.68 2.21
N VAL A 175 5.84 -21.40 3.28
CA VAL A 175 6.70 -22.43 3.87
C VAL A 175 6.85 -23.63 2.93
N HIS A 176 5.76 -24.15 2.35
CA HIS A 176 5.81 -25.23 1.36
C HIS A 176 6.78 -24.93 0.21
N LYS A 177 6.64 -23.75 -0.39
CA LYS A 177 7.49 -23.30 -1.49
C LYS A 177 8.97 -23.20 -1.11
N LYS A 178 9.27 -22.69 0.09
CA LYS A 178 10.65 -22.62 0.59
C LYS A 178 11.22 -24.00 0.94
N SER A 179 10.34 -24.95 1.23
CA SER A 179 10.66 -26.33 1.56
C SER A 179 10.62 -27.29 0.37
N GLY A 180 10.33 -26.81 -0.85
CA GLY A 180 10.27 -27.61 -2.08
C GLY A 180 9.02 -28.49 -2.23
N TYR A 181 7.97 -28.21 -1.46
CA TYR A 181 6.68 -28.91 -1.57
C TYR A 181 5.69 -28.13 -2.46
N PRO A 182 4.74 -28.82 -3.11
CA PRO A 182 3.66 -28.17 -3.86
C PRO A 182 2.79 -27.30 -2.94
N GLU A 183 2.21 -26.24 -3.51
CA GLU A 183 1.39 -25.29 -2.74
C GLU A 183 0.01 -25.91 -2.41
N VAL A 184 -0.44 -25.82 -1.15
CA VAL A 184 -1.74 -26.40 -0.73
C VAL A 184 -2.92 -25.77 -1.46
N SER A 185 -2.77 -24.52 -1.92
CA SER A 185 -3.80 -23.85 -2.72
C SER A 185 -3.91 -24.37 -4.15
N GLU A 186 -3.02 -25.24 -4.61
CA GLU A 186 -3.14 -25.83 -5.95
C GLU A 186 -4.22 -26.92 -5.99
N HIS A 187 -4.51 -27.53 -4.84
CA HIS A 187 -5.52 -28.58 -4.70
C HIS A 187 -6.92 -28.05 -5.07
N PRO A 188 -7.68 -28.73 -5.96
CA PRO A 188 -8.96 -28.24 -6.47
C PRO A 188 -9.99 -27.89 -5.37
N VAL A 189 -10.11 -28.73 -4.35
CA VAL A 189 -11.03 -28.49 -3.23
C VAL A 189 -10.65 -27.25 -2.43
N VAL A 190 -9.35 -27.00 -2.25
CA VAL A 190 -8.88 -25.81 -1.53
C VAL A 190 -9.20 -24.55 -2.35
N LYS A 191 -9.05 -24.58 -3.68
CA LYS A 191 -9.44 -23.47 -4.56
C LYS A 191 -10.93 -23.16 -4.45
N GLN A 192 -11.78 -24.17 -4.61
CA GLN A 192 -13.24 -24.01 -4.50
C GLN A 192 -13.64 -23.49 -3.12
N LEU A 193 -13.00 -23.99 -2.06
CA LEU A 193 -13.24 -23.53 -0.69
C LEU A 193 -12.82 -22.07 -0.49
N LEU A 194 -11.74 -21.61 -1.11
CA LEU A 194 -11.34 -20.20 -1.07
C LEU A 194 -12.33 -19.30 -1.82
N ASP A 195 -12.91 -19.77 -2.92
CA ASP A 195 -13.96 -19.04 -3.63
C ASP A 195 -15.27 -19.00 -2.85
N ALA A 196 -15.65 -20.09 -2.18
CA ALA A 196 -16.76 -20.11 -1.24
C ALA A 196 -16.51 -19.16 -0.06
N ALA A 197 -15.31 -19.20 0.53
CA ALA A 197 -14.91 -18.30 1.61
C ALA A 197 -15.04 -16.83 1.19
N LYS A 198 -14.62 -16.48 -0.04
CA LYS A 198 -14.75 -15.10 -0.57
C LYS A 198 -16.19 -14.62 -0.53
N ARG A 199 -17.15 -15.47 -0.84
CA ARG A 199 -18.59 -15.17 -0.83
C ARG A 199 -19.14 -15.13 0.60
N ILE A 200 -18.85 -16.13 1.41
CA ILE A 200 -19.33 -16.25 2.80
C ILE A 200 -18.84 -15.10 3.67
N LEU A 201 -17.55 -14.75 3.54
CA LEU A 201 -16.89 -13.70 4.31
C LEU A 201 -16.85 -12.36 3.56
N ALA A 202 -17.62 -12.24 2.47
CA ALA A 202 -17.73 -11.00 1.71
C ALA A 202 -18.29 -9.91 2.61
N ARG A 203 -17.60 -8.78 2.66
CA ARG A 203 -18.05 -7.60 3.38
C ARG A 203 -17.48 -6.34 2.76
N PRO A 204 -18.21 -5.22 2.86
CA PRO A 204 -17.65 -3.93 2.46
C PRO A 204 -16.33 -3.67 3.21
N PRO A 205 -15.28 -3.22 2.51
CA PRO A 205 -13.99 -2.95 3.14
C PRO A 205 -14.13 -1.77 4.11
N THR A 206 -13.91 -2.01 5.40
CA THR A 206 -13.85 -0.93 6.40
C THR A 206 -12.58 -0.12 6.20
N ARG A 207 -12.72 1.09 5.65
CA ARG A 207 -11.63 2.05 5.46
C ARG A 207 -11.67 3.11 6.55
N MET A 208 -10.51 3.67 6.88
CA MET A 208 -10.46 4.83 7.77
C MET A 208 -11.00 6.04 7.01
N LYS A 209 -11.85 6.84 7.65
CA LYS A 209 -12.41 8.06 7.06
C LYS A 209 -11.28 9.02 6.68
N PRO A 210 -11.27 9.61 5.47
CA PRO A 210 -10.31 10.64 5.09
C PRO A 210 -10.43 11.85 6.02
N LEU A 211 -9.30 12.45 6.37
CA LEU A 211 -9.32 13.77 7.00
C LEU A 211 -9.64 14.83 5.94
N SER A 212 -10.49 15.80 6.25
CA SER A 212 -10.70 16.94 5.37
C SER A 212 -9.53 17.91 5.44
N ILE A 213 -9.36 18.73 4.40
CA ILE A 213 -8.32 19.77 4.40
C ILE A 213 -8.53 20.77 5.54
N ASP A 214 -9.77 21.08 5.90
CA ASP A 214 -10.10 22.03 6.97
C ASP A 214 -9.79 21.46 8.35
N GLN A 215 -10.06 20.17 8.58
CA GLN A 215 -9.62 19.46 9.79
C GLN A 215 -8.11 19.49 9.92
N VAL A 216 -7.37 19.23 8.84
CA VAL A 216 -5.90 19.29 8.86
C VAL A 216 -5.42 20.72 9.12
N ARG A 217 -6.00 21.73 8.48
CA ARG A 217 -5.65 23.15 8.73
C ARG A 217 -5.91 23.55 10.18
N SER A 218 -7.04 23.17 10.76
CA SER A 218 -7.36 23.38 12.18
C SER A 218 -6.28 22.78 13.09
N LEU A 219 -5.95 21.51 12.87
CA LEU A 219 -4.92 20.80 13.63
C LEU A 219 -3.55 21.47 13.49
N LEU A 220 -3.15 21.85 12.28
CA LEU A 220 -1.85 22.50 12.04
C LEU A 220 -1.76 23.87 12.73
N THR A 221 -2.84 24.66 12.72
CA THR A 221 -2.89 25.95 13.42
C THR A 221 -2.75 25.76 14.93
N ARG A 222 -3.55 24.84 15.50
CA ARG A 222 -3.57 24.58 16.95
C ARG A 222 -2.25 24.01 17.46
N LEU A 223 -1.70 23.01 16.77
CA LEU A 223 -0.45 22.36 17.16
C LEU A 223 0.79 23.21 16.83
N GLY A 224 0.68 24.12 15.87
CA GLY A 224 1.76 25.01 15.43
C GLY A 224 2.27 25.95 16.52
N GLY A 225 1.46 26.24 17.56
CA GLY A 225 1.85 27.04 18.73
C GLY A 225 2.29 26.22 19.96
N GLY A 226 2.25 24.90 19.88
CA GLY A 226 2.43 24.01 21.03
C GLY A 226 3.88 23.62 21.35
N THR A 227 4.01 22.52 22.08
CA THR A 227 5.29 21.92 22.46
C THR A 227 6.01 21.29 21.27
N VAL A 228 7.26 20.86 21.45
CA VAL A 228 8.00 20.10 20.41
C VAL A 228 7.26 18.82 19.98
N ALA A 229 6.46 18.21 20.87
CA ALA A 229 5.65 17.05 20.53
C ALA A 229 4.46 17.41 19.64
N ASP A 230 3.84 18.57 19.89
CA ASP A 230 2.74 19.09 19.08
C ASP A 230 3.24 19.48 17.68
N LEU A 231 4.38 20.17 17.61
CA LEU A 231 5.05 20.49 16.34
C LEU A 231 5.45 19.22 15.56
N GLN A 232 5.90 18.17 16.25
CA GLN A 232 6.21 16.89 15.61
C GLN A 232 4.96 16.25 15.00
N LEU A 233 3.84 16.28 15.72
CA LEU A 233 2.56 15.80 15.20
C LEU A 233 2.11 16.67 14.03
N ALA A 234 2.20 17.99 14.13
CA ALA A 234 1.86 18.92 13.05
C ALA A 234 2.68 18.66 11.78
N ALA A 235 3.99 18.46 11.91
CA ALA A 235 4.86 18.07 10.81
C ALA A 235 4.46 16.71 10.22
N LEU A 236 4.07 15.74 11.05
CA LEU A 236 3.58 14.44 10.59
C LEU A 236 2.28 14.60 9.78
N LEU A 237 1.33 15.40 10.26
CA LEU A 237 0.07 15.68 9.57
C LEU A 237 0.34 16.36 8.22
N ALA A 238 1.18 17.39 8.21
CA ALA A 238 1.53 18.13 7.00
C ALA A 238 2.17 17.21 5.94
N LEU A 239 3.20 16.44 6.32
CA LEU A 239 3.90 15.55 5.40
C LEU A 239 3.03 14.37 4.96
N GLY A 240 2.24 13.80 5.87
CA GLY A 240 1.33 12.69 5.58
C GLY A 240 0.18 13.08 4.65
N PHE A 241 -0.44 14.24 4.91
CA PHE A 241 -1.59 14.73 4.15
C PHE A 241 -1.17 15.31 2.80
N PHE A 242 -0.26 16.29 2.77
CA PHE A 242 0.10 16.95 1.50
C PHE A 242 1.06 16.12 0.64
N GLY A 243 1.85 15.23 1.25
CA GLY A 243 2.75 14.33 0.53
C GLY A 243 2.16 12.96 0.17
N PHE A 244 0.92 12.69 0.57
CA PHE A 244 0.26 11.37 0.46
C PHE A 244 1.09 10.25 1.07
N LEU A 245 1.90 10.52 2.10
CA LEU A 245 2.88 9.56 2.60
C LEU A 245 2.21 8.48 3.45
N ARG A 246 2.63 7.22 3.27
CA ARG A 246 2.23 6.14 4.18
C ARG A 246 3.02 6.25 5.49
N TRP A 247 2.55 5.57 6.53
CA TRP A 247 3.31 5.46 7.78
C TRP A 247 4.74 4.96 7.55
N ASP A 248 4.93 3.91 6.73
CA ASP A 248 6.27 3.40 6.46
C ASP A 248 7.17 4.43 5.80
N ASP A 249 6.63 5.27 4.91
CA ASP A 249 7.39 6.35 4.28
C ASP A 249 7.80 7.36 5.36
N LEU A 250 6.85 7.83 6.18
CA LEU A 250 7.08 8.78 7.29
C LEU A 250 8.08 8.24 8.33
N HIS A 251 7.95 6.98 8.73
CA HIS A 251 8.81 6.33 9.73
C HIS A 251 10.27 6.24 9.27
N HIS A 252 10.51 6.11 7.97
CA HIS A 252 11.86 5.99 7.44
C HIS A 252 12.54 7.34 7.18
N LEU A 253 11.79 8.45 7.09
CA LEU A 253 12.34 9.79 6.86
C LEU A 253 13.41 10.17 7.89
N SER A 254 14.52 10.68 7.37
CA SER A 254 15.51 11.42 8.14
C SER A 254 15.42 12.90 7.79
N VAL A 255 16.11 13.74 8.58
CA VAL A 255 16.27 15.17 8.27
C VAL A 255 16.87 15.37 6.88
N ASP A 256 17.84 14.53 6.51
CA ASP A 256 18.54 14.61 5.21
C ASP A 256 17.65 14.22 4.02
N SER A 257 16.47 13.65 4.28
CA SER A 257 15.49 13.34 3.25
C SER A 257 14.76 14.61 2.76
N LEU A 258 14.85 15.73 3.48
CA LEU A 258 14.14 16.97 3.18
C LEU A 258 15.06 18.01 2.55
N ASN A 259 14.67 18.51 1.38
CA ASN A 259 15.33 19.61 0.69
C ASN A 259 14.36 20.78 0.56
N PHE A 260 14.64 21.89 1.24
CA PHE A 260 13.77 23.06 1.28
C PHE A 260 14.14 24.04 0.16
N GLY A 261 13.19 24.28 -0.74
CA GLY A 261 13.26 25.34 -1.73
C GLY A 261 12.45 26.57 -1.32
N VAL A 262 12.50 27.58 -2.19
CA VAL A 262 11.73 28.83 -1.99
C VAL A 262 10.23 28.56 -2.03
N SER A 263 9.75 27.77 -2.99
CA SER A 263 8.32 27.51 -3.20
C SER A 263 7.80 26.20 -2.60
N HIS A 264 8.67 25.29 -2.16
CA HIS A 264 8.29 23.93 -1.80
C HIS A 264 9.31 23.25 -0.87
N VAL A 265 8.95 22.09 -0.34
CA VAL A 265 9.90 21.08 0.17
C VAL A 265 9.88 19.86 -0.73
N ALA A 266 11.06 19.41 -1.16
CA ALA A 266 11.27 18.18 -1.90
C ALA A 266 11.72 17.09 -0.92
N ILE A 267 11.02 15.96 -0.95
CA ILE A 267 11.21 14.84 -0.02
C ILE A 267 11.74 13.65 -0.82
N PHE A 268 12.94 13.20 -0.51
CA PHE A 268 13.51 12.00 -1.10
C PHE A 268 13.11 10.76 -0.30
N LEU A 269 12.45 9.82 -0.96
CA LEU A 269 12.07 8.54 -0.39
C LEU A 269 12.96 7.45 -1.00
N GLY A 270 14.03 7.08 -0.29
CA GLY A 270 14.97 6.02 -0.73
C GLY A 270 14.40 4.59 -0.68
N ARG A 271 13.23 4.41 -0.06
CA ARG A 271 12.49 3.15 -0.06
C ARG A 271 11.00 3.44 -0.08
N ARG A 272 10.27 2.82 -1.00
CA ARG A 272 8.80 2.74 -0.98
C ARG A 272 8.34 1.29 -0.99
N LYS A 273 7.12 1.04 -0.52
CA LYS A 273 6.47 -0.28 -0.59
C LYS A 273 6.52 -0.90 -2.00
N ASN A 274 6.41 -0.06 -3.03
CA ASN A 274 6.40 -0.48 -4.44
C ASN A 274 7.76 -0.30 -5.14
N ASP A 275 8.82 0.05 -4.40
CA ASP A 275 10.18 0.25 -4.90
C ASP A 275 11.10 -0.85 -4.38
N GLN A 276 10.94 -2.05 -4.96
CA GLN A 276 11.69 -3.24 -4.57
C GLN A 276 13.20 -3.10 -4.87
N PHE A 277 13.55 -2.32 -5.90
CA PHE A 277 14.94 -2.11 -6.36
C PHE A 277 15.60 -0.84 -5.82
N ARG A 278 14.93 -0.11 -4.90
CA ARG A 278 15.45 1.12 -4.26
C ARG A 278 15.89 2.20 -5.24
N LYS A 279 15.16 2.40 -6.34
CA LYS A 279 15.41 3.50 -7.28
C LYS A 279 15.21 4.87 -6.63
N GLY A 280 14.41 4.92 -5.56
CA GLY A 280 14.05 6.15 -4.88
C GLY A 280 12.99 6.93 -5.63
N SER A 281 12.36 7.89 -4.94
CA SER A 281 11.35 8.77 -5.55
C SER A 281 11.27 10.10 -4.82
N TRP A 282 10.93 11.14 -5.55
CA TRP A 282 10.74 12.47 -5.00
C TRP A 282 9.25 12.80 -4.82
N VAL A 283 8.93 13.44 -3.70
CA VAL A 283 7.61 14.00 -3.40
C VAL A 283 7.78 15.48 -3.13
N PHE A 284 6.89 16.31 -3.67
CA PHE A 284 6.98 17.76 -3.54
C PHE A 284 5.76 18.30 -2.81
N ILE A 285 5.98 19.08 -1.76
CA ILE A 285 4.91 19.76 -1.02
C ILE A 285 5.10 21.26 -1.20
N ALA A 286 4.12 21.92 -1.81
CA ALA A 286 4.14 23.35 -2.05
C ALA A 286 3.99 24.14 -0.73
N ARG A 287 4.63 25.31 -0.67
CA ARG A 287 4.33 26.31 0.34
C ARG A 287 2.93 26.87 0.10
N SER A 288 2.20 27.11 1.18
CA SER A 288 0.94 27.86 1.13
C SER A 288 1.23 29.33 1.45
N SER A 289 0.63 30.23 0.68
CA SER A 289 0.57 31.66 1.01
C SER A 289 -0.39 31.94 2.17
N THR A 290 -1.39 31.07 2.37
CA THR A 290 -2.34 31.15 3.48
C THR A 290 -1.87 30.31 4.67
N PRO A 291 -1.81 30.88 5.89
CA PRO A 291 -1.53 30.10 7.10
C PRO A 291 -2.63 29.06 7.39
N PRO A 292 -2.28 27.89 7.97
CA PRO A 292 -0.93 27.45 8.29
C PRO A 292 -0.22 26.87 7.05
N CYS A 293 1.00 27.35 6.77
CA CYS A 293 1.81 26.82 5.68
C CYS A 293 2.41 25.45 6.07
N PRO A 294 2.14 24.36 5.31
CA PRO A 294 2.60 23.02 5.68
C PRO A 294 4.13 22.92 5.74
N VAL A 295 4.83 23.56 4.79
CA VAL A 295 6.29 23.64 4.79
C VAL A 295 6.81 24.43 6.00
N GLY A 296 6.18 25.56 6.30
CA GLY A 296 6.57 26.41 7.43
C GLY A 296 6.43 25.71 8.79
N VAL A 297 5.40 24.86 8.95
CA VAL A 297 5.23 24.01 10.14
C VAL A 297 6.40 23.02 10.29
N VAL A 298 6.80 22.37 9.19
CA VAL A 298 7.93 21.42 9.20
C VAL A 298 9.25 22.13 9.51
N GLU A 299 9.48 23.33 8.94
CA GLU A 299 10.66 24.14 9.24
C GLU A 299 10.71 24.57 10.71
N LYS A 300 9.56 24.99 11.27
CA LYS A 300 9.44 25.33 12.69
C LYS A 300 9.74 24.12 13.57
N PHE A 301 9.24 22.94 13.21
CA PHE A 301 9.53 21.69 13.90
C PHE A 301 11.03 21.38 13.88
N LEU A 302 11.70 21.46 12.72
CA LEU A 302 13.13 21.19 12.61
C LEU A 302 13.98 22.15 13.46
N ARG A 303 13.60 23.44 13.49
CA ARG A 303 14.29 24.49 14.26
C ARG A 303 14.24 24.24 15.77
N ILE A 304 13.07 23.86 16.28
CA ILE A 304 12.84 23.67 17.73
C ILE A 304 13.21 22.25 18.18
N GLY A 305 13.11 21.26 17.29
CA GLY A 305 13.26 19.84 17.60
C GLY A 305 14.68 19.39 17.94
N GLY A 306 15.70 20.23 17.76
CA GLY A 306 17.09 19.87 18.08
C GLY A 306 17.58 18.67 17.26
N HIS A 307 17.29 18.66 15.96
CA HIS A 307 17.63 17.58 15.05
C HIS A 307 19.12 17.63 14.65
N ARG A 308 19.72 16.46 14.47
CA ARG A 308 21.09 16.31 13.94
C ARG A 308 21.06 15.71 12.54
N LYS A 309 22.11 15.92 11.75
CA LYS A 309 22.32 15.23 10.47
C LYS A 309 22.22 13.70 10.68
N GLY A 310 21.55 12.98 9.78
CA GLY A 310 21.29 11.55 9.91
C GLY A 310 20.22 11.13 10.91
N SER A 311 19.72 12.04 11.77
CA SER A 311 18.69 11.69 12.74
C SER A 311 17.33 11.45 12.08
N LYS A 312 16.53 10.58 12.72
CA LYS A 312 15.15 10.34 12.30
C LYS A 312 14.33 11.61 12.45
N LEU A 313 13.44 11.84 11.47
CA LEU A 313 12.56 13.00 11.50
C LEU A 313 11.53 12.88 12.63
N PHE A 314 10.86 11.72 12.73
CA PHE A 314 9.89 11.45 13.80
C PHE A 314 10.49 10.54 14.88
N ARG A 315 10.63 11.13 16.06
CA ARG A 315 11.34 10.60 17.21
C ARG A 315 10.41 10.38 18.40
N ARG A 316 10.79 9.46 19.29
CA ARG A 316 10.03 9.15 20.49
C ARG A 316 9.97 10.39 21.38
N VAL A 317 8.75 10.78 21.76
CA VAL A 317 8.50 11.87 22.70
C VAL A 317 8.66 11.36 24.12
N GLN A 318 9.39 12.11 24.95
CA GLN A 318 9.47 11.90 26.39
C GLN A 318 9.02 13.17 27.11
N SER A 319 8.08 13.02 28.04
CA SER A 319 7.65 14.10 28.94
C SER A 319 8.29 13.91 30.30
N THR A 320 8.84 14.98 30.86
CA THR A 320 9.44 15.01 32.21
C THR A 320 9.01 16.28 32.94
N LYS A 321 9.30 16.37 34.25
CA LYS A 321 9.06 17.59 35.04
C LYS A 321 9.77 18.84 34.48
N ARG A 322 10.84 18.65 33.69
CA ARG A 322 11.61 19.74 33.05
C ARG A 322 11.08 20.14 31.67
N GLY A 323 10.02 19.49 31.18
CA GLY A 323 9.43 19.71 29.87
C GLY A 323 9.45 18.48 28.96
N VAL A 324 9.09 18.71 27.70
CA VAL A 324 8.92 17.70 26.65
C VAL A 324 10.09 17.74 25.68
N TYR A 325 10.70 16.59 25.40
CA TYR A 325 11.84 16.48 24.48
C TYR A 325 11.79 15.21 23.62
N LEU A 326 12.60 15.19 22.57
CA LEU A 326 12.70 14.09 21.59
C LEU A 326 13.91 13.21 21.87
N ARG A 327 13.71 11.89 21.87
CA ARG A 327 14.76 10.87 22.02
C ARG A 327 15.20 10.34 20.66
N ASP A 328 16.40 9.77 20.56
CA ASP A 328 16.93 9.28 19.29
C ASP A 328 16.16 8.07 18.71
N GLN A 329 15.39 7.34 19.52
CA GLN A 329 14.56 6.24 19.04
C GLN A 329 13.43 6.75 18.13
N PRO A 330 13.08 6.03 17.06
CA PRO A 330 12.01 6.44 16.16
C PRO A 330 10.63 6.35 16.84
N MET A 331 9.70 7.20 16.39
CA MET A 331 8.30 7.10 16.80
C MET A 331 7.67 5.79 16.28
N SER A 332 6.86 5.14 17.10
CA SER A 332 6.08 3.95 16.71
C SER A 332 4.74 4.32 16.08
N TYR A 333 4.21 3.42 15.24
CA TYR A 333 2.90 3.59 14.61
C TYR A 333 1.80 3.81 15.64
N SER A 334 1.76 2.97 16.68
CA SER A 334 0.75 3.04 17.73
C SER A 334 0.76 4.39 18.43
N ARG A 335 1.95 4.95 18.69
CA ARG A 335 2.07 6.27 19.32
C ARG A 335 1.60 7.39 18.40
N ALA A 336 1.99 7.38 17.11
CA ALA A 336 1.51 8.37 16.15
C ALA A 336 -0.02 8.34 16.02
N LYS A 337 -0.60 7.14 15.93
CA LYS A 337 -2.05 6.92 15.84
C LYS A 337 -2.78 7.41 17.10
N GLU A 338 -2.25 7.10 18.28
CA GLU A 338 -2.80 7.54 19.56
C GLU A 338 -2.81 9.07 19.65
N LEU A 339 -1.71 9.73 19.29
CA LEU A 339 -1.60 11.19 19.29
C LEU A 339 -2.59 11.84 18.31
N LEU A 340 -2.68 11.35 17.08
CA LEU A 340 -3.66 11.82 16.11
C LEU A 340 -5.10 11.70 16.66
N ARG A 341 -5.47 10.52 17.17
CA ARG A 341 -6.81 10.27 17.70
C ARG A 341 -7.15 11.16 18.89
N LYS A 342 -6.17 11.42 19.76
CA LYS A 342 -6.32 12.33 20.89
C LYS A 342 -6.66 13.74 20.42
N GLU A 343 -5.98 14.24 19.39
CA GLU A 343 -6.24 15.59 18.86
C GLU A 343 -7.56 15.69 18.12
N LEU A 344 -7.97 14.65 17.39
CA LEU A 344 -9.28 14.60 16.73
C LEU A 344 -10.43 14.54 17.73
N LYS A 345 -10.27 13.77 18.82
CA LYS A 345 -11.27 13.72 19.90
C LYS A 345 -11.48 15.09 20.55
N ARG A 346 -10.42 15.92 20.64
CA ARG A 346 -10.52 17.30 21.15
C ARG A 346 -11.31 18.23 20.21
N GLU A 347 -11.40 17.90 18.92
CA GLU A 347 -12.22 18.62 17.94
C GLU A 347 -13.66 18.08 17.87
N GLY A 348 -14.04 17.18 18.80
CA GLY A 348 -15.38 16.59 18.82
C GLY A 348 -15.60 15.49 17.77
N LEU A 349 -14.56 15.04 17.07
CA LEU A 349 -14.67 14.00 16.06
C LEU A 349 -14.60 12.60 16.69
N ASP A 350 -15.35 11.65 16.13
CA ASP A 350 -15.19 10.24 16.50
C ASP A 350 -13.84 9.71 16.02
N SER A 351 -12.88 9.70 16.94
CA SER A 351 -11.52 9.21 16.70
C SER A 351 -11.42 7.74 16.28
N SER A 352 -12.49 6.94 16.46
CA SER A 352 -12.51 5.52 16.09
C SER A 352 -12.38 5.32 14.58
N LEU A 353 -12.96 6.24 13.79
CA LEU A 353 -13.02 6.24 12.34
C LEU A 353 -11.70 6.66 11.67
N PHE A 354 -10.78 7.24 12.44
CA PHE A 354 -9.55 7.82 11.91
C PHE A 354 -8.30 7.04 12.31
N GLY A 355 -7.26 7.17 11.48
CA GLY A 355 -5.92 6.66 11.74
C GLY A 355 -4.90 7.34 10.84
N ILE A 356 -3.64 6.91 10.89
CA ILE A 356 -2.58 7.53 10.07
C ILE A 356 -2.89 7.46 8.57
N HIS A 357 -3.59 6.40 8.13
CA HIS A 357 -4.01 6.27 6.72
C HIS A 357 -5.06 7.31 6.29
N SER A 358 -5.79 7.92 7.24
CA SER A 358 -6.74 9.01 6.96
C SER A 358 -6.06 10.25 6.37
N LEU A 359 -4.75 10.44 6.65
CA LEU A 359 -3.97 11.52 6.05
C LEU A 359 -3.77 11.29 4.56
N ARG A 360 -3.40 10.07 4.19
CA ARG A 360 -3.13 9.71 2.80
C ARG A 360 -4.42 9.70 1.97
N SER A 361 -5.52 9.13 2.50
CA SER A 361 -6.81 9.18 1.80
C SER A 361 -7.34 10.60 1.74
N GLY A 362 -7.27 11.35 2.84
CA GLY A 362 -7.69 12.76 2.88
C GLY A 362 -6.97 13.64 1.86
N GLY A 363 -5.65 13.54 1.79
CA GLY A 363 -4.87 14.27 0.79
C GLY A 363 -5.24 13.86 -0.64
N ALA A 364 -5.41 12.55 -0.88
CA ALA A 364 -5.81 12.04 -2.19
C ALA A 364 -7.19 12.56 -2.61
N SER A 365 -8.20 12.44 -1.74
CA SER A 365 -9.55 12.98 -1.99
C SER A 365 -9.52 14.48 -2.23
N ALA A 366 -8.77 15.25 -1.43
CA ALA A 366 -8.66 16.70 -1.60
C ALA A 366 -8.04 17.08 -2.96
N ALA A 367 -7.01 16.37 -3.42
CA ALA A 367 -6.44 16.61 -4.74
C ALA A 367 -7.34 16.15 -5.89
N ALA A 368 -8.16 15.11 -5.68
CA ALA A 368 -9.08 14.61 -6.69
C ALA A 368 -10.20 15.64 -6.90
N ALA A 369 -10.73 16.20 -5.81
CA ALA A 369 -11.70 17.29 -5.85
C ALA A 369 -11.16 18.56 -6.55
N LEU A 370 -9.84 18.77 -6.56
CA LEU A 370 -9.20 19.87 -7.30
C LEU A 370 -8.96 19.56 -8.79
N GLY A 371 -9.33 18.37 -9.27
CA GLY A 371 -9.16 18.00 -10.68
C GLY A 371 -7.69 17.87 -11.10
N VAL A 372 -6.78 17.51 -10.19
CA VAL A 372 -5.35 17.36 -10.52
C VAL A 372 -5.18 16.26 -11.58
N PRO A 373 -4.45 16.52 -12.69
CA PRO A 373 -4.27 15.52 -13.75
C PRO A 373 -3.72 14.18 -13.25
N ASP A 374 -4.30 13.09 -13.75
CA ASP A 374 -4.05 11.73 -13.30
C ASP A 374 -2.58 11.33 -13.27
N ARG A 375 -1.82 11.72 -14.31
CA ARG A 375 -0.38 11.44 -14.38
C ARG A 375 0.38 12.04 -13.20
N LEU A 376 0.05 13.28 -12.82
CA LEU A 376 0.69 13.96 -11.69
C LEU A 376 0.23 13.37 -10.36
N PHE A 377 -1.07 13.07 -10.25
CA PHE A 377 -1.68 12.46 -9.08
C PHE A 377 -1.04 11.09 -8.77
N GLN A 378 -0.95 10.21 -9.77
CA GLN A 378 -0.35 8.89 -9.66
C GLN A 378 1.13 8.96 -9.30
N ARG A 379 1.88 9.87 -9.93
CA ARG A 379 3.30 10.12 -9.64
C ARG A 379 3.49 10.57 -8.19
N HIS A 380 2.69 11.52 -7.71
CA HIS A 380 2.78 12.06 -6.35
C HIS A 380 2.52 10.99 -5.30
N GLY A 381 1.40 10.26 -5.41
CA GLY A 381 1.08 9.19 -4.48
C GLY A 381 1.86 7.89 -4.65
N GLY A 382 2.56 7.71 -5.78
CA GLY A 382 3.30 6.49 -6.12
C GLY A 382 2.40 5.28 -6.36
N TRP A 383 1.27 5.50 -7.03
CA TRP A 383 0.39 4.43 -7.49
C TRP A 383 0.82 3.99 -8.89
N ARG A 384 0.84 2.67 -9.13
CA ARG A 384 1.16 2.08 -10.45
C ARG A 384 -0.07 1.83 -11.31
N SER A 385 -1.24 1.81 -10.71
CA SER A 385 -2.50 1.52 -11.39
C SER A 385 -3.61 2.42 -10.85
N GLU A 386 -4.58 2.67 -11.71
CA GLU A 386 -5.75 3.48 -11.42
C GLU A 386 -6.60 2.86 -10.30
N LYS A 387 -6.85 1.55 -10.36
CA LYS A 387 -7.55 0.81 -9.30
C LYS A 387 -6.91 1.02 -7.92
N ALA A 388 -5.57 1.08 -7.84
CA ALA A 388 -4.88 1.34 -6.59
C ALA A 388 -5.02 2.80 -6.11
N ARG A 389 -5.16 3.76 -7.02
CA ARG A 389 -5.47 5.17 -6.73
C ARG A 389 -6.89 5.31 -6.18
N ASN A 390 -7.88 4.78 -6.90
CA ASN A 390 -9.31 4.92 -6.57
C ASN A 390 -9.66 4.30 -5.20
N ASN A 391 -8.85 3.36 -4.70
CA ASN A 391 -8.99 2.85 -3.33
C ASN A 391 -8.71 3.88 -2.22
N TYR A 392 -8.08 5.02 -2.53
CA TYR A 392 -7.78 6.09 -1.58
C TYR A 392 -8.63 7.34 -1.76
N VAL A 393 -9.33 7.46 -2.89
CA VAL A 393 -10.18 8.62 -3.19
C VAL A 393 -11.59 8.31 -2.69
N GLU A 394 -12.14 9.26 -1.95
CA GLU A 394 -13.54 9.31 -1.55
C GLU A 394 -14.14 10.54 -2.22
N GLU A 395 -15.13 10.32 -3.07
CA GLU A 395 -15.81 11.38 -3.80
C GLU A 395 -16.63 12.23 -2.83
N SER A 396 -16.66 13.55 -3.06
CA SER A 396 -17.53 14.42 -2.29
C SER A 396 -18.99 14.13 -2.65
N LEU A 397 -19.89 14.38 -1.69
CA LEU A 397 -21.32 14.26 -1.95
C LEU A 397 -21.73 15.16 -3.13
N ASP A 398 -21.18 16.38 -3.21
CA ASP A 398 -21.43 17.28 -4.34
C ASP A 398 -21.03 16.66 -5.69
N SER A 399 -19.88 15.99 -5.77
CA SER A 399 -19.43 15.30 -7.00
C SER A 399 -20.38 14.17 -7.38
N LEU A 400 -20.85 13.37 -6.42
CA LEU A 400 -21.80 12.30 -6.68
C LEU A 400 -23.16 12.84 -7.10
N LEU A 401 -23.61 13.93 -6.45
CA LEU A 401 -24.86 14.61 -6.79
C LEU A 401 -24.82 15.28 -8.16
N LEU A 402 -23.65 15.58 -8.74
CA LEU A 402 -23.58 16.09 -10.13
C LEU A 402 -24.20 15.12 -11.13
N ILE A 403 -24.09 13.80 -10.90
CA ILE A 403 -24.65 12.79 -11.79
C ILE A 403 -26.18 12.81 -11.74
N GLY A 404 -26.76 13.00 -10.55
CA GLY A 404 -28.22 13.06 -10.35
C GLY A 404 -28.83 14.44 -10.60
N ARG A 405 -28.02 15.51 -10.65
CA ARG A 405 -28.49 16.85 -10.99
C ARG A 405 -28.64 16.94 -12.51
N THR A 406 -29.87 16.81 -13.00
CA THR A 406 -30.23 17.17 -14.37
C THR A 406 -29.89 18.64 -14.58
N ARG A 407 -28.73 18.93 -15.19
CA ARG A 407 -28.37 20.29 -15.56
C ARG A 407 -29.11 20.63 -16.84
N LYS A 408 -29.85 21.75 -16.86
CA LYS A 408 -30.18 22.39 -18.13
C LYS A 408 -28.86 22.68 -18.83
N ALA A 409 -28.72 22.27 -20.09
CA ALA A 409 -27.53 22.59 -20.87
C ALA A 409 -27.35 24.12 -20.89
N ASP A 410 -26.09 24.57 -20.80
CA ASP A 410 -25.78 25.99 -20.92
C ASP A 410 -26.31 26.50 -22.26
N LEU A 411 -26.94 27.68 -22.26
CA LEU A 411 -27.52 28.28 -23.47
C LEU A 411 -26.48 28.34 -24.59
N ASN A 412 -25.21 28.60 -24.27
CA ASN A 412 -24.13 28.61 -25.26
C ASN A 412 -23.91 27.24 -25.92
N ILE A 413 -24.01 26.15 -25.16
CA ILE A 413 -23.86 24.79 -25.68
C ILE A 413 -25.08 24.44 -26.55
N ILE A 414 -26.28 24.79 -26.09
CA ILE A 414 -27.52 24.59 -26.87
C ILE A 414 -27.44 25.37 -28.19
N CYS A 415 -27.08 26.65 -28.15
CA CYS A 415 -26.93 27.47 -29.36
C CYS A 415 -25.85 26.92 -30.30
N LYS A 416 -24.75 26.40 -29.76
CA LYS A 416 -23.72 25.77 -30.57
C LYS A 416 -24.24 24.51 -31.28
N TRP A 417 -24.97 23.64 -30.57
CA TRP A 417 -25.59 22.47 -31.19
C TRP A 417 -26.61 22.85 -32.26
N ILE A 418 -27.45 23.85 -32.00
CA ILE A 418 -28.42 24.35 -32.99
C ILE A 418 -27.69 24.83 -34.26
N VAL A 419 -26.59 25.59 -34.11
CA VAL A 419 -25.82 26.09 -35.26
C VAL A 419 -25.11 24.96 -36.00
N GLU A 420 -24.50 24.01 -35.29
CA GLU A 420 -23.87 22.84 -35.89
C GLU A 420 -24.91 22.01 -36.66
N SER A 421 -26.04 21.67 -36.03
CA SER A 421 -27.14 20.94 -36.68
C SER A 421 -27.73 21.70 -37.86
N TRP A 422 -27.87 23.02 -37.80
CA TRP A 422 -28.36 23.81 -38.94
C TRP A 422 -27.39 23.80 -40.12
N ASN A 423 -26.09 23.85 -39.85
CA ASN A 423 -25.07 23.81 -40.90
C ASN A 423 -24.88 22.42 -41.50
N ASP A 424 -25.27 21.36 -40.78
CA ASP A 424 -25.23 19.98 -41.28
C ASP A 424 -26.40 19.65 -42.22
N ILE A 425 -27.42 20.52 -42.33
CA ILE A 425 -28.54 20.33 -43.28
C ILE A 425 -28.06 20.67 -44.69
N PRO A 426 -28.10 19.73 -45.66
CA PRO A 426 -27.72 19.99 -47.05
C PRO A 426 -28.56 21.10 -47.68
N SER A 427 -27.93 21.97 -48.47
CA SER A 427 -28.61 23.09 -49.14
C SER A 427 -29.67 22.63 -50.13
N GLU A 428 -29.49 21.45 -50.73
CA GLU A 428 -30.41 20.81 -51.65
C GLU A 428 -31.73 20.50 -50.95
N LEU A 429 -31.67 19.85 -49.77
CA LEU A 429 -32.83 19.51 -48.95
C LEU A 429 -33.60 20.77 -48.53
N ILE A 430 -32.89 21.85 -48.17
CA ILE A 430 -33.51 23.14 -47.88
C ILE A 430 -34.23 23.65 -49.13
N SER A 431 -33.55 23.69 -50.28
CA SER A 431 -34.13 24.21 -51.52
C SER A 431 -35.36 23.43 -51.99
N GLU A 432 -35.33 22.11 -51.89
CA GLU A 432 -36.46 21.22 -52.20
C GLU A 432 -37.62 21.43 -51.26
N SER A 433 -37.36 21.60 -49.95
CA SER A 433 -38.40 21.90 -48.96
C SER A 433 -39.11 23.24 -49.24
N PHE A 434 -38.37 24.28 -49.63
CA PHE A 434 -38.96 25.58 -49.99
C PHE A 434 -39.75 25.54 -51.29
N ARG A 435 -39.31 24.73 -52.26
CA ARG A 435 -40.02 24.48 -53.52
C ARG A 435 -41.30 23.66 -53.31
N LYS A 436 -41.25 22.59 -52.50
CA LYS A 436 -42.41 21.75 -52.16
C LYS A 436 -43.49 22.50 -51.38
N CYS A 437 -43.09 23.51 -50.60
CA CYS A 437 -44.01 24.43 -49.93
C CYS A 437 -44.45 25.62 -50.81
N CYS A 438 -44.07 25.65 -52.10
CA CYS A 438 -44.36 26.71 -53.08
C CYS A 438 -43.92 28.12 -52.64
N ILE A 439 -42.91 28.23 -51.76
CA ILE A 439 -42.46 29.52 -51.20
C ILE A 439 -41.57 30.27 -52.21
N THR A 440 -40.84 29.55 -53.06
CA THR A 440 -39.88 30.14 -54.02
C THR A 440 -40.15 29.76 -55.48
N ASN A 441 -41.30 29.15 -55.78
CA ASN A 441 -41.62 28.70 -57.14
C ASN A 441 -41.85 29.89 -58.08
N ALA A 442 -41.54 29.71 -59.36
CA ALA A 442 -41.89 30.66 -60.40
C ALA A 442 -43.41 30.91 -60.45
N LEU A 443 -43.83 32.18 -60.39
CA LEU A 443 -45.24 32.60 -60.37
C LEU A 443 -46.01 32.32 -61.67
N ASP A 444 -45.34 31.80 -62.70
CA ASP A 444 -45.96 31.41 -63.96
C ASP A 444 -46.55 29.98 -63.92
N GLY A 445 -46.43 29.29 -62.79
CA GLY A 445 -47.02 27.97 -62.54
C GLY A 445 -46.30 26.84 -63.29
N THR A 446 -45.16 27.11 -63.91
CA THR A 446 -44.42 26.11 -64.70
C THR A 446 -43.66 25.11 -63.82
N GLU A 447 -43.44 25.44 -62.55
CA GLU A 447 -42.68 24.62 -61.59
C GLU A 447 -43.58 23.95 -60.52
N ASP A 448 -44.90 24.11 -60.59
CA ASP A 448 -45.83 23.61 -59.56
C ASP A 448 -46.14 22.10 -59.70
N ASP A 449 -46.00 21.55 -60.91
CA ASP A 449 -46.30 20.14 -61.22
C ASP A 449 -45.05 19.22 -61.24
N ASP A 450 -43.84 19.79 -61.24
CA ASP A 450 -42.57 19.04 -61.36
C ASP A 450 -42.02 18.48 -60.03
N ILE A 451 -42.63 18.83 -58.88
CA ILE A 451 -42.09 18.48 -57.54
C ILE A 451 -42.74 17.22 -56.93
N TRP A 452 -43.80 16.70 -57.53
CA TRP A 452 -44.49 15.49 -57.05
C TRP A 452 -44.22 14.24 -57.88
N GLN A 453 -43.24 14.27 -58.80
CA GLN A 453 -42.73 13.04 -59.40
C GLN A 453 -41.98 12.26 -58.32
N GLU A 454 -42.41 11.01 -58.15
CA GLU A 454 -42.06 10.08 -57.08
C GLU A 454 -40.54 9.84 -56.99
N ASP A 455 -39.88 10.49 -56.04
CA ASP A 455 -38.68 9.95 -55.38
C ASP A 455 -39.09 9.60 -53.93
N ASP A 456 -39.75 8.45 -53.77
CA ASP A 456 -40.05 7.83 -52.46
C ASP A 456 -38.78 7.26 -51.77
N ASP A 457 -37.57 7.51 -52.31
CA ASP A 457 -36.30 6.91 -51.88
C ASP A 457 -35.33 7.90 -51.18
N CYS A 458 -35.78 9.06 -50.73
CA CYS A 458 -34.96 10.00 -49.96
C CYS A 458 -35.40 10.15 -48.50
N ASP A 459 -35.63 9.03 -47.80
CA ASP A 459 -35.42 9.01 -46.35
C ASP A 459 -33.94 8.66 -46.09
N PRO A 460 -33.10 9.61 -45.63
CA PRO A 460 -31.68 9.35 -45.35
C PRO A 460 -31.44 8.39 -44.17
N PHE A 461 -32.50 7.82 -43.58
CA PHE A 461 -32.43 6.78 -42.56
C PHE A 461 -32.89 5.40 -43.05
N ASN A 462 -33.31 5.25 -44.31
CA ASN A 462 -33.76 3.98 -44.86
C ASN A 462 -32.58 3.18 -45.44
N ASP A 463 -31.78 2.58 -44.57
CA ASP A 463 -30.73 1.62 -44.92
C ASP A 463 -31.32 0.20 -45.11
N GLU A 464 -32.03 -0.04 -46.21
CA GLU A 464 -32.32 -1.40 -46.70
C GLU A 464 -31.82 -1.55 -48.15
N ASP A 465 -30.56 -1.97 -48.32
CA ASP A 465 -30.26 -3.16 -49.14
C ASP A 465 -28.78 -3.61 -49.07
N GLY A 466 -28.61 -4.89 -48.76
CA GLY A 466 -27.67 -5.75 -49.50
C GLY A 466 -26.38 -6.23 -48.81
N GLY A 467 -26.46 -7.40 -48.16
CA GLY A 467 -25.53 -8.50 -48.48
C GLY A 467 -24.50 -8.93 -47.44
N ASP A 468 -24.78 -10.11 -46.87
CA ASP A 468 -23.86 -11.17 -46.43
C ASP A 468 -22.97 -10.97 -45.19
N ASP A 469 -23.44 -11.61 -44.12
CA ASP A 469 -22.74 -12.54 -43.23
C ASP A 469 -22.94 -12.17 -41.75
N LEU A 470 -23.87 -12.85 -41.09
CA LEU A 470 -23.62 -13.42 -39.76
C LEU A 470 -24.68 -14.48 -39.41
N TYR A 471 -24.18 -15.71 -39.39
CA TYR A 471 -24.81 -16.95 -39.01
C TYR A 471 -25.52 -16.91 -37.64
N TYR A 472 -26.68 -17.58 -37.58
CA TYR A 472 -27.49 -17.91 -36.40
C TYR A 472 -26.71 -18.58 -35.25
N ALA A 473 -27.16 -18.30 -34.03
CA ALA A 473 -27.46 -19.36 -33.05
C ALA A 473 -28.62 -18.90 -32.14
N GLU A 474 -29.84 -19.26 -32.55
CA GLU A 474 -30.95 -19.51 -31.65
C GLU A 474 -30.66 -20.82 -30.88
N GLU A 475 -30.75 -20.78 -29.55
CA GLU A 475 -31.25 -21.88 -28.72
C GLU A 475 -31.44 -21.36 -27.29
N LEU A 476 -32.70 -21.12 -26.89
CA LEU A 476 -33.30 -21.52 -25.61
C LEU A 476 -34.65 -20.80 -25.39
N ASP A 477 -35.70 -21.54 -25.74
CA ASP A 477 -37.04 -21.63 -25.15
C ASP A 477 -37.80 -20.35 -24.74
N ARG A 478 -38.86 -20.10 -25.52
CA ARG A 478 -40.10 -19.47 -25.08
C ARG A 478 -40.78 -20.36 -24.02
N GLU A 479 -40.74 -19.92 -22.77
CA GLU A 479 -41.84 -20.15 -21.82
C GLU A 479 -42.09 -18.81 -21.11
N ALA A 480 -43.08 -18.06 -21.60
CA ALA A 480 -43.61 -16.92 -20.90
C ALA A 480 -44.45 -17.44 -19.72
N ALA A 481 -43.94 -17.29 -18.50
CA ALA A 481 -44.74 -17.45 -17.30
C ALA A 481 -45.68 -16.24 -17.19
N GLU A 482 -46.98 -16.46 -17.42
CA GLU A 482 -48.03 -15.54 -17.00
C GLU A 482 -47.98 -15.45 -15.48
N ILE A 483 -47.61 -14.28 -14.95
CA ILE A 483 -47.69 -13.98 -13.52
C ILE A 483 -49.14 -13.59 -13.24
N ASP A 484 -49.77 -14.32 -12.33
CA ASP A 484 -51.14 -14.13 -11.85
C ASP A 484 -51.28 -12.76 -11.15
N GLU A 485 -52.39 -12.05 -11.37
CA GLU A 485 -52.66 -10.73 -10.78
C GLU A 485 -52.65 -10.80 -9.24
N ASP A 486 -53.04 -11.94 -8.67
CA ASP A 486 -53.02 -12.20 -7.22
C ASP A 486 -51.59 -12.37 -6.63
N GLU A 487 -50.60 -12.73 -7.46
CA GLU A 487 -49.19 -12.81 -7.06
C GLU A 487 -48.50 -11.45 -7.14
N TYR A 488 -48.92 -10.58 -8.07
CA TYR A 488 -48.44 -9.21 -8.17
C TYR A 488 -48.88 -8.36 -6.97
N ASP A 489 -50.15 -8.45 -6.55
CA ASP A 489 -50.65 -7.74 -5.37
C ASP A 489 -50.05 -8.26 -4.04
N ARG A 490 -49.58 -9.52 -3.99
CA ARG A 490 -48.80 -10.03 -2.85
C ARG A 490 -47.37 -9.52 -2.80
N LEU A 491 -46.76 -9.25 -3.95
CA LEU A 491 -45.38 -8.74 -4.04
C LEU A 491 -45.29 -7.23 -3.85
N PHE A 492 -46.35 -6.48 -4.21
CA PHE A 492 -46.35 -5.02 -4.26
C PHE A 492 -47.51 -4.34 -3.50
N GLY A 493 -48.22 -5.09 -2.66
CA GLY A 493 -49.43 -4.63 -1.95
C GLY A 493 -49.30 -3.31 -1.18
N GLU A 494 -50.37 -2.52 -1.32
CA GLU A 494 -50.82 -1.32 -0.60
C GLU A 494 -49.74 -0.32 -0.12
N SER A 495 -49.49 0.66 -0.99
CA SER A 495 -48.99 1.98 -0.62
C SER A 495 -49.95 2.63 0.38
N ASP A 496 -49.58 2.65 1.67
CA ASP A 496 -50.20 3.52 2.65
C ASP A 496 -50.15 4.96 2.13
N ASN A 497 -51.32 5.49 1.78
CA ASN A 497 -51.56 6.89 1.53
C ASN A 497 -51.44 7.64 2.86
N GLU A 498 -50.22 7.89 3.32
CA GLU A 498 -49.96 8.93 4.31
C GLU A 498 -49.63 10.25 3.60
N GLU A 499 -50.63 11.12 3.66
CA GLU A 499 -50.62 12.55 3.41
C GLU A 499 -49.33 13.22 3.93
N PHE A 500 -48.40 13.53 3.02
CA PHE A 500 -47.20 14.30 3.31
C PHE A 500 -47.56 15.79 3.41
N ASP A 501 -47.82 16.23 4.64
CA ASP A 501 -47.93 17.64 5.00
C ASP A 501 -46.52 18.24 5.18
N GLY A 502 -46.24 19.35 4.50
CA GLY A 502 -44.87 19.84 4.26
C GLY A 502 -44.15 20.45 5.47
N PHE A 503 -42.81 20.41 5.41
CA PHE A 503 -41.90 21.59 5.40
C PHE A 503 -40.45 21.18 5.10
#